data_AF-A0A255PDW7-F1
#
_entry.id   AF-A0A255PDW7-F1
#
_cell.length_a   1.000
_cell.length_b   1.000
_cell.length_c   1.000
_cell.angle_alpha   90.00
_cell.angle_beta   90.00
_cell.angle_gamma   90.00
#
_symmetry.space_group_name_H-M   'P 1'
#
loop_
_entity.id
_entity.type
_entity.pdbx_description
1 polymer ?
#
loop_
_entity_poly.entity_id
_entity_poly.type
_entity_poly.pdbx_seq_one_letter_code
_entity_poly.pdbx_strand_id
1 'polypeptide(L)'
;MHLPFLGPRRVKSGDAAPPAAPEAVAALLAECELLRAQADLAGVRLDGTPASLEALDQLVPRWRDDPETLPALGHDAGLYLGTVVVRTVPGAAWQLTPDGEPVVRLASGRTVEVVPAGQEWAANGAPELSQLYAEIAET
;
A
#
# COMPACT_ATOMS: atom_id res chain seq x y z
N MET A 1 -35.31 -14.64 -42.74
CA MET A 1 -34.93 -13.83 -41.56
C MET A 1 -34.43 -14.78 -40.49
N HIS A 2 -33.19 -14.63 -40.05
CA HIS A 2 -32.46 -15.58 -39.22
C HIS A 2 -32.08 -14.86 -37.92
N LEU A 3 -32.59 -15.31 -36.78
CA LEU A 3 -32.26 -14.79 -35.45
C LEU A 3 -31.39 -15.84 -34.74
N PRO A 4 -30.07 -15.62 -34.55
CA PRO A 4 -29.23 -16.55 -33.83
C PRO A 4 -29.01 -16.11 -32.37
N PHE A 5 -29.35 -17.01 -31.45
CA PHE A 5 -28.64 -17.36 -30.21
C PHE A 5 -28.19 -16.25 -29.23
N LEU A 6 -29.00 -16.02 -28.18
CA LEU A 6 -28.53 -15.53 -26.88
C LEU A 6 -28.53 -16.70 -25.88
N GLY A 7 -27.36 -17.33 -25.71
CA GLY A 7 -27.09 -18.19 -24.55
C GLY A 7 -26.54 -17.33 -23.40
N PRO A 8 -26.94 -17.54 -22.14
CA PRO A 8 -26.36 -16.81 -21.01
C PRO A 8 -24.96 -17.37 -20.72
N ARG A 9 -23.91 -16.66 -21.16
CA ARG A 9 -22.55 -16.99 -20.75
C ARG A 9 -22.29 -16.41 -19.37
N ARG A 10 -22.54 -17.23 -18.34
CA ARG A 10 -21.92 -17.08 -17.02
C ARG A 10 -20.40 -17.09 -17.22
N VAL A 11 -19.75 -15.96 -16.95
CA VAL A 11 -18.31 -15.93 -16.69
C VAL A 11 -18.15 -15.98 -15.18
N LYS A 12 -17.99 -17.21 -14.67
CA LYS A 12 -17.43 -17.44 -13.34
C LYS A 12 -15.92 -17.26 -13.48
N SER A 13 -15.44 -16.02 -13.42
CA SER A 13 -14.02 -15.75 -13.18
C SER A 13 -13.77 -15.94 -11.70
N GLY A 14 -13.52 -17.20 -11.34
CA GLY A 14 -12.80 -17.50 -10.11
C GLY A 14 -11.32 -17.24 -10.33
N ASP A 15 -10.74 -16.51 -9.40
CA ASP A 15 -9.38 -16.73 -8.90
C ASP A 15 -8.24 -16.65 -9.91
N ALA A 16 -8.09 -15.48 -10.53
CA ALA A 16 -6.78 -15.01 -10.96
C ALA A 16 -6.69 -13.53 -10.56
N ALA A 17 -6.28 -13.29 -9.32
CA ALA A 17 -5.62 -12.02 -9.04
C ALA A 17 -4.49 -11.91 -10.09
N PRO A 18 -4.46 -10.87 -10.95
CA PRO A 18 -3.32 -10.69 -11.81
C PRO A 18 -2.08 -10.68 -10.91
N PRO A 19 -0.98 -11.35 -11.28
CA PRO A 19 0.26 -11.10 -10.57
C PRO A 19 0.43 -9.58 -10.63
N ALA A 20 0.56 -8.94 -9.46
CA ALA A 20 0.79 -7.50 -9.39
C ALA A 20 2.06 -7.24 -10.19
N ALA A 21 1.88 -6.85 -11.46
CA ALA A 21 2.98 -6.71 -12.38
C ALA A 21 3.93 -5.69 -11.75
N PRO A 22 5.25 -5.87 -11.83
CA PRO A 22 6.21 -4.89 -11.33
C PRO A 22 5.91 -3.47 -11.84
N GLU A 23 5.31 -3.35 -13.03
CA GLU A 23 4.82 -2.08 -13.60
C GLU A 23 3.62 -1.47 -12.86
N ALA A 24 2.69 -2.27 -12.35
CA ALA A 24 1.58 -1.78 -11.53
C ALA A 24 2.07 -1.31 -10.15
N VAL A 25 3.06 -2.00 -9.57
CA VAL A 25 3.72 -1.59 -8.32
C VAL A 25 4.60 -0.35 -8.56
N ALA A 26 5.26 -0.24 -9.70
CA ALA A 26 6.03 0.95 -10.08
C ALA A 26 5.15 2.17 -10.32
N ALA A 27 3.94 2.00 -10.87
CA ALA A 27 2.94 3.06 -10.99
C ALA A 27 2.42 3.51 -9.61
N LEU A 28 2.06 2.57 -8.73
CA LEU A 28 1.70 2.85 -7.33
C LEU A 28 2.82 3.57 -6.55
N LEU A 29 4.08 3.20 -6.82
CA LEU A 29 5.22 3.92 -6.27
C LEU A 29 5.36 5.32 -6.86
N ALA A 30 5.07 5.54 -8.14
CA ALA A 30 5.10 6.88 -8.73
C ALA A 30 4.08 7.82 -8.06
N GLU A 31 3.01 7.29 -7.50
CA GLU A 31 1.98 8.06 -6.78
C GLU A 31 2.43 8.59 -5.40
N CYS A 32 3.52 8.06 -4.81
CA CYS A 32 4.04 8.51 -3.51
C CYS A 32 4.81 9.85 -3.55
N GLU A 33 4.45 10.79 -4.42
CA GLU A 33 5.20 12.05 -4.61
C GLU A 33 5.23 12.91 -3.35
N LEU A 34 4.12 12.98 -2.62
CA LEU A 34 4.02 13.82 -1.43
C LEU A 34 4.86 13.26 -0.28
N LEU A 35 4.81 11.95 -0.04
CA LEU A 35 5.67 11.30 0.94
C LEU A 35 7.16 11.46 0.61
N ARG A 36 7.54 11.33 -0.67
CA ARG A 36 8.94 11.58 -1.09
C ARG A 36 9.36 13.01 -0.82
N ALA A 37 8.53 13.99 -1.16
CA ALA A 37 8.83 15.38 -0.88
C ALA A 37 9.02 15.64 0.63
N GLN A 38 8.16 15.07 1.49
CA GLN A 38 8.29 15.18 2.94
C GLN A 38 9.57 14.50 3.47
N ALA A 39 9.87 13.30 2.97
CA ALA A 39 11.08 12.56 3.35
C ALA A 39 12.36 13.31 2.92
N ASP A 40 12.40 13.83 1.69
CA ASP A 40 13.53 14.59 1.16
C ASP A 40 13.79 15.87 1.97
N LEU A 41 12.73 16.59 2.39
CA LEU A 41 12.84 17.76 3.26
C LEU A 41 13.48 17.43 4.63
N ALA A 42 13.33 16.18 5.09
CA ALA A 42 13.93 15.68 6.32
C ALA A 42 15.25 14.93 6.11
N GLY A 43 15.73 14.81 4.86
CA GLY A 43 16.94 14.05 4.52
C GLY A 43 16.78 12.53 4.64
N VAL A 44 15.54 12.03 4.64
CA VAL A 44 15.21 10.60 4.70
C VAL A 44 15.14 10.03 3.29
N ARG A 45 15.87 8.94 3.03
CA ARG A 45 15.82 8.23 1.75
C ARG A 45 14.79 7.10 1.82
N LEU A 46 13.84 7.11 0.90
CA LEU A 46 12.87 6.03 0.70
C LEU A 46 13.43 4.96 -0.25
N ASP A 47 14.19 4.02 0.28
CA ASP A 47 14.85 2.93 -0.48
C ASP A 47 14.08 1.60 -0.50
N GLY A 48 12.85 1.61 0.01
CA GLY A 48 11.96 0.46 0.10
C GLY A 48 12.45 -0.62 1.07
N THR A 49 13.27 -0.25 2.07
CA THR A 49 13.73 -1.14 3.14
C THR A 49 12.98 -0.89 4.45
N PRO A 50 12.99 -1.83 5.41
CA PRO A 50 12.39 -1.61 6.73
C PRO A 50 13.00 -0.41 7.47
N ALA A 51 14.31 -0.17 7.30
CA ALA A 51 15.00 0.95 7.93
C ALA A 51 14.44 2.32 7.47
N SER A 52 13.97 2.41 6.23
CA SER A 52 13.33 3.63 5.75
C SER A 52 11.94 3.88 6.36
N LEU A 53 11.26 2.85 6.88
CA LEU A 53 10.02 2.99 7.65
C LEU A 53 10.32 3.57 9.03
N GLU A 54 11.35 3.06 9.71
CA GLU A 54 11.80 3.62 10.99
C GLU A 54 12.17 5.10 10.83
N ALA A 55 12.85 5.45 9.74
CA ALA A 55 13.19 6.84 9.45
C ALA A 55 11.95 7.72 9.19
N LEU A 56 10.91 7.19 8.54
CA LEU A 56 9.62 7.87 8.39
C LEU A 56 8.96 8.11 9.76
N ASP A 57 8.97 7.12 10.66
CA ASP A 57 8.40 7.25 12.00
C ASP A 57 9.05 8.35 12.84
N GLN A 58 10.29 8.75 12.52
CA GLN A 58 11.00 9.86 13.17
C GLN A 58 10.72 11.24 12.58
N LEU A 59 9.87 11.36 11.55
CA LEU A 59 9.56 12.65 10.93
C LEU A 59 8.78 13.56 11.88
N VAL A 60 9.13 14.85 11.86
CA VAL A 60 8.36 15.88 12.59
C VAL A 60 7.05 16.13 11.82
N PRO A 61 5.86 15.92 12.44
CA PRO A 61 4.59 15.82 11.74
C PRO A 61 3.97 17.18 11.38
N ARG A 62 4.70 18.01 10.62
CA ARG A 62 4.29 19.38 10.24
C ARG A 62 3.07 19.42 9.31
N TRP A 63 2.78 18.31 8.63
CA TRP A 63 1.63 18.18 7.74
C TRP A 63 0.29 18.10 8.48
N ARG A 64 0.28 17.80 9.79
CA ARG A 64 -0.98 17.55 10.53
C ARG A 64 -1.87 18.79 10.65
N ASP A 65 -1.29 19.97 10.56
CA ASP A 65 -2.02 21.23 10.57
C ASP A 65 -2.67 21.56 9.20
N ASP A 66 -2.35 20.78 8.16
CA ASP A 66 -2.88 20.93 6.81
C ASP A 66 -3.88 19.80 6.47
N PRO A 67 -5.19 20.11 6.42
CA PRO A 67 -6.23 19.12 6.16
C PRO A 67 -6.23 18.57 4.72
N GLU A 68 -5.57 19.23 3.77
CA GLU A 68 -5.44 18.74 2.39
C GLU A 68 -4.24 17.79 2.26
N THR A 69 -3.13 18.11 2.95
CA THR A 69 -1.91 17.29 2.92
C THR A 69 -2.05 16.01 3.74
N LEU A 70 -2.70 16.05 4.90
CA LEU A 70 -2.76 14.90 5.82
C LEU A 70 -3.33 13.63 5.15
N PRO A 71 -4.49 13.64 4.46
CA PRO A 71 -5.05 12.43 3.85
C PRO A 71 -4.18 11.86 2.74
N ALA A 72 -3.62 12.74 1.89
CA ALA A 72 -2.76 12.33 0.78
C ALA A 72 -1.44 11.73 1.28
N LEU A 73 -0.82 12.35 2.30
CA LEU A 73 0.42 11.82 2.88
C LEU A 73 0.19 10.45 3.56
N GLY A 74 -0.94 10.29 4.25
CA GLY A 74 -1.31 9.02 4.86
C GLY A 74 -1.54 7.91 3.82
N HIS A 75 -2.17 8.26 2.70
CA HIS A 75 -2.32 7.34 1.57
C HIS A 75 -0.94 6.88 1.05
N ASP A 76 -0.05 7.82 0.75
CA ASP A 76 1.30 7.53 0.28
C ASP A 76 2.10 6.67 1.28
N ALA A 77 2.01 6.99 2.58
CA ALA A 77 2.68 6.24 3.64
C ALA A 77 2.22 4.77 3.68
N GLY A 78 0.92 4.54 3.51
CA GLY A 78 0.35 3.20 3.43
C GLY A 78 0.84 2.43 2.20
N LEU A 79 0.83 3.06 1.02
CA LEU A 79 1.35 2.46 -0.21
C LEU A 79 2.83 2.11 -0.10
N TYR A 80 3.62 2.99 0.54
CA TYR A 80 5.02 2.76 0.78
C TYR A 80 5.26 1.58 1.72
N LEU A 81 4.55 1.51 2.85
CA LEU A 81 4.58 0.35 3.75
C LEU A 81 4.30 -0.95 3.00
N GLY A 82 3.21 -1.00 2.22
CA GLY A 82 2.85 -2.19 1.46
C GLY A 82 3.92 -2.59 0.44
N THR A 83 4.62 -1.61 -0.15
CA THR A 83 5.75 -1.87 -1.05
C THR A 83 6.92 -2.51 -0.30
N VAL A 84 7.28 -2.00 0.88
CA VAL A 84 8.33 -2.60 1.71
C VAL A 84 7.96 -4.05 2.03
N VAL A 85 6.73 -4.29 2.52
CA VAL A 85 6.24 -5.64 2.85
C VAL A 85 6.35 -6.58 1.64
N VAL A 86 5.79 -6.21 0.48
CA VAL A 86 5.83 -7.07 -0.73
C VAL A 86 7.26 -7.35 -1.20
N ARG A 87 8.19 -6.41 -1.00
CA ARG A 87 9.59 -6.58 -1.39
C ARG A 87 10.39 -7.46 -0.43
N THR A 88 10.06 -7.47 0.86
CA THR A 88 10.92 -8.10 1.89
C THR A 88 10.29 -9.29 2.59
N VAL A 89 8.96 -9.43 2.59
CA VAL A 89 8.24 -10.54 3.23
C VAL A 89 7.89 -11.61 2.17
N PRO A 90 8.46 -12.83 2.27
CA PRO A 90 8.22 -13.88 1.29
C PRO A 90 6.74 -14.24 1.16
N GLY A 91 6.24 -14.28 -0.08
CA GLY A 91 4.85 -14.63 -0.37
C GLY A 91 3.83 -13.52 -0.10
N ALA A 92 4.27 -12.33 0.31
CA ALA A 92 3.43 -11.15 0.30
C ALA A 92 3.22 -10.66 -1.14
N ALA A 93 1.99 -10.28 -1.47
CA ALA A 93 1.62 -9.76 -2.79
C ALA A 93 0.53 -8.70 -2.69
N TRP A 94 0.55 -7.74 -3.60
CA TRP A 94 -0.55 -6.80 -3.75
C TRP A 94 -1.81 -7.49 -4.28
N GLN A 95 -2.96 -7.03 -3.80
CA GLN A 95 -4.28 -7.41 -4.24
C GLN A 95 -5.19 -6.17 -4.22
N LEU A 96 -6.19 -6.13 -5.09
CA LEU A 96 -7.27 -5.15 -5.01
C LEU A 96 -8.50 -5.79 -4.34
N THR A 97 -9.14 -5.07 -3.43
CA THR A 97 -10.44 -5.47 -2.88
C THR A 97 -11.53 -5.36 -3.96
N PRO A 98 -12.73 -5.93 -3.75
CA PRO A 98 -13.87 -5.71 -4.66
C PRO A 98 -14.23 -4.23 -4.87
N ASP A 99 -13.92 -3.39 -3.88
CA ASP A 99 -14.14 -1.94 -3.92
C ASP A 99 -13.00 -1.17 -4.60
N GLY A 100 -11.93 -1.88 -5.01
CA GLY A 100 -10.79 -1.31 -5.73
C GLY A 100 -9.67 -0.79 -4.84
N GLU A 101 -9.69 -1.07 -3.55
CA GLU A 101 -8.67 -0.60 -2.61
C GLU A 101 -7.43 -1.50 -2.63
N PRO A 102 -6.21 -0.93 -2.62
CA PRO A 102 -4.98 -1.69 -2.59
C PRO A 102 -4.71 -2.26 -1.19
N VAL A 103 -4.54 -3.58 -1.13
CA VAL A 103 -4.23 -4.32 0.09
C VAL A 103 -3.07 -5.28 -0.15
N VAL A 104 -2.37 -5.67 0.92
CA VAL A 104 -1.30 -6.68 0.84
C VAL A 104 -1.81 -8.01 1.37
N ARG A 105 -1.79 -9.05 0.55
CA ARG A 105 -2.09 -10.42 0.94
C ARG A 105 -0.82 -11.14 1.33
N LEU A 106 -0.79 -11.72 2.53
CA LEU A 106 0.33 -12.49 3.07
C LEU A 106 0.23 -13.97 2.64
N ALA A 107 1.34 -14.71 2.79
CA ALA A 107 1.39 -16.15 2.51
C ALA A 107 0.40 -16.96 3.36
N SER A 108 0.10 -16.49 4.58
CA SER A 108 -0.92 -17.06 5.47
C SER A 108 -2.36 -16.91 4.94
N GLY A 109 -2.56 -16.09 3.91
CA GLY A 109 -3.88 -15.71 3.39
C GLY A 109 -4.52 -14.52 4.10
N ARG A 110 -3.88 -13.99 5.16
CA ARG A 110 -4.30 -12.75 5.83
C ARG A 110 -4.09 -11.56 4.89
N THR A 111 -5.04 -10.62 4.90
CA THR A 111 -4.97 -9.36 4.17
C THR A 111 -4.62 -8.23 5.13
N VAL A 112 -3.74 -7.33 4.70
CA VAL A 112 -3.31 -6.13 5.42
C VAL A 112 -3.83 -4.90 4.67
N GLU A 113 -4.61 -4.08 5.35
CA GLU A 113 -5.14 -2.81 4.85
C GLU A 113 -4.10 -1.70 5.09
N VAL A 114 -3.26 -1.45 4.08
CA VAL A 114 -2.09 -0.58 4.25
C VAL A 114 -2.45 0.90 4.19
N VAL A 115 -3.46 1.30 3.41
CA VAL A 115 -3.89 2.71 3.30
C VAL A 115 -4.49 3.21 4.62
N PRO A 116 -5.43 2.51 5.28
CA PRO A 116 -5.91 2.91 6.61
C PRO A 116 -4.79 3.02 7.64
N ALA A 117 -3.84 2.07 7.65
CA ALA A 117 -2.68 2.12 8.54
C ALA A 117 -1.81 3.38 8.30
N GLY A 118 -1.53 3.72 7.04
CA GLY A 118 -0.79 4.93 6.70
C GLY A 118 -1.53 6.22 7.09
N GLN A 119 -2.85 6.25 6.95
CA GLN A 119 -3.69 7.37 7.39
C GLN A 119 -3.66 7.53 8.92
N GLU A 120 -3.73 6.44 9.67
CA GLU A 120 -3.65 6.46 11.13
C GLU A 120 -2.28 6.95 11.61
N TRP A 121 -1.21 6.49 10.95
CA TRP A 121 0.15 6.99 11.18
C TRP A 121 0.28 8.49 10.86
N ALA A 122 -0.24 8.96 9.73
CA ALA A 122 -0.13 10.37 9.36
C ALA A 122 -0.88 11.26 10.36
N ALA A 123 -2.05 10.82 10.83
CA ALA A 123 -2.89 11.55 11.79
C ALA A 123 -2.32 11.53 13.22
N ASN A 124 -1.90 10.35 13.70
CA ASN A 124 -1.62 10.11 15.12
C ASN A 124 -0.16 9.75 15.41
N GLY A 125 0.56 9.25 14.41
CA GLY A 125 1.93 8.72 14.53
C GLY A 125 1.96 7.31 15.11
N ALA A 126 0.80 6.69 15.31
CA ALA A 126 0.65 5.35 15.86
C ALA A 126 -0.49 4.62 15.14
N PRO A 127 -0.38 3.29 14.90
CA PRO A 127 0.85 2.50 15.09
C PRO A 127 1.99 3.00 14.18
N GLU A 128 3.23 2.83 14.62
CA GLU A 128 4.41 3.15 13.81
C GLU A 128 4.46 2.23 12.58
N LEU A 129 4.89 2.75 11.43
CA LEU A 129 4.97 1.97 10.19
C LEU A 129 5.97 0.82 10.32
N SER A 130 7.09 1.07 11.00
CA SER A 130 8.12 0.07 11.30
C SER A 130 7.62 -1.02 12.26
N GLN A 131 6.81 -0.65 13.26
CA GLN A 131 6.18 -1.62 14.16
C GLN A 131 5.22 -2.53 13.38
N LEU A 132 4.31 -1.95 12.60
CA LEU A 132 3.36 -2.72 11.81
C LEU A 132 4.07 -3.64 10.80
N TYR A 133 5.15 -3.15 10.18
CA TYR A 133 6.01 -3.98 9.34
C TYR A 133 6.57 -5.19 10.12
N ALA A 134 7.11 -4.98 11.32
CA ALA A 134 7.68 -6.05 12.13
C ALA A 134 6.63 -7.13 12.47
N GLU A 135 5.43 -6.70 12.88
CA GLU A 135 4.31 -7.62 13.17
C GLU A 135 3.89 -8.45 11.94
N ILE A 136 3.97 -7.86 10.74
CA ILE A 136 3.70 -8.57 9.48
C ILE A 136 4.83 -9.55 9.14
N ALA A 137 6.08 -9.15 9.35
CA ALA A 137 7.25 -9.96 9.01
C ALA A 137 7.42 -11.20 9.91
N GLU A 138 6.78 -11.24 11.08
CA GLU A 138 6.76 -12.39 11.98
C GLU A 138 5.78 -13.51 11.56
N THR A 139 4.94 -13.30 10.53
CA THR A 139 3.91 -14.25 10.07
C THR A 139 4.37 -15.25 9.02
#